data_AF-A0AAD5S1M7-F1
#
_entry.id   AF-A0AAD5S1M7-F1
#
_cell.length_a   1.000
_cell.length_b   1.000
_cell.length_c   1.000
_cell.angle_alpha   90.00
_cell.angle_beta   90.00
_cell.angle_gamma   90.00
#
_symmetry.space_group_name_H-M   'P 1'
#
loop_
_entity.id
_entity.type
_entity.pdbx_description
1 polymer ?
#
loop_
_entity_poly.entity_id
_entity_poly.type
_entity_poly.pdbx_seq_one_letter_code
_entity_poly.pdbx_strand_id
1 'polypeptide(L)'
;EIYAANLSQPSVAPQRAAAKPQRTTQPGGGNANWERERAELEGEYQKMMQDVTQQTMEMKIGMEQVEKEREFYFNKLREIEVYVQTQLETGTNPAVEGVLKDVQSIMYKTEDGFEIPDGAEGEEVEETF
;
A
#
# COMPACT_ATOMS: atom_id res chain seq x y z
N GLU A 1 93.91 22.74 7.63
CA GLU A 1 94.05 22.87 6.17
C GLU A 1 92.77 22.35 5.53
N ILE A 2 91.97 23.08 4.74
CA ILE A 2 92.11 24.41 4.17
C ILE A 2 90.67 24.92 3.97
N TYR A 3 90.35 26.05 4.60
CA TYR A 3 89.27 26.94 4.17
C TYR A 3 89.66 27.48 2.79
N ALA A 4 88.85 27.24 1.76
CA ALA A 4 88.96 27.97 0.51
C ALA A 4 87.60 28.56 0.15
N ALA A 5 87.41 29.79 0.62
CA ALA A 5 86.46 30.73 0.06
C ALA A 5 86.85 31.05 -1.39
N ASN A 6 85.86 31.13 -2.28
CA ASN A 6 85.97 31.95 -3.49
C ASN A 6 84.68 32.75 -3.66
N LEU A 7 84.85 34.07 -3.54
CA LEU A 7 83.86 35.10 -3.81
C LEU A 7 83.82 35.47 -5.31
N SER A 8 82.68 36.06 -5.72
CA SER A 8 82.52 37.03 -6.82
C SER A 8 82.34 36.45 -8.23
N GLN A 9 81.37 36.82 -9.09
CA GLN A 9 80.21 37.71 -9.09
C GLN A 9 79.36 37.41 -10.38
N PRO A 10 78.24 38.11 -10.69
CA PRO A 10 77.09 37.53 -11.42
C PRO A 10 77.16 37.67 -12.94
N SER A 11 76.39 36.83 -13.65
CA SER A 11 76.08 37.02 -15.06
C SER A 11 74.58 36.84 -15.31
N VAL A 12 73.98 37.86 -15.91
CA VAL A 12 72.54 38.00 -16.19
C VAL A 12 72.32 37.69 -17.67
N ALA A 13 71.44 36.73 -18.00
CA ALA A 13 70.88 36.55 -19.34
C ALA A 13 69.62 35.64 -19.28
N PRO A 14 68.69 35.70 -20.24
CA PRO A 14 67.28 35.96 -19.92
C PRO A 14 66.39 34.73 -19.78
N GLN A 15 65.29 34.93 -19.05
CA GLN A 15 64.19 34.00 -18.86
C GLN A 15 63.56 33.59 -20.21
N ARG A 16 63.65 32.31 -20.55
CA ARG A 16 62.85 31.71 -21.62
C ARG A 16 61.59 31.14 -20.98
N ALA A 17 60.44 31.74 -21.32
CA ALA A 17 59.14 31.37 -20.80
C ALA A 17 58.85 29.88 -21.03
N ALA A 18 58.66 29.13 -19.94
CA ALA A 18 58.12 27.78 -19.98
C ALA A 18 56.59 27.89 -20.11
N ALA A 19 56.07 27.60 -21.29
CA ALA A 19 54.64 27.42 -21.49
C ALA A 19 54.19 26.18 -20.69
N LYS A 20 53.29 26.39 -19.72
CA LYS A 20 52.64 25.29 -18.99
C LYS A 20 51.76 24.50 -19.97
N PRO A 21 51.78 23.16 -19.99
CA PRO A 21 50.81 22.42 -20.76
C PRO A 21 49.43 22.67 -20.17
N GLN A 22 48.56 23.35 -20.93
CA GLN A 22 47.13 23.41 -20.63
C GLN A 22 46.59 21.99 -20.75
N ARG A 23 46.42 21.35 -19.60
CA ARG A 23 45.63 20.12 -19.46
C ARG A 23 44.21 20.48 -19.89
N THR A 24 43.78 19.97 -21.03
CA THR A 24 42.42 20.08 -21.50
C THR A 24 41.53 19.23 -20.60
N THR A 25 41.06 19.79 -19.48
CA THR A 25 39.90 19.22 -18.79
C THR A 25 38.68 19.63 -19.60
N GLN A 26 38.26 18.72 -20.48
CA GLN A 26 36.95 18.79 -21.12
C GLN A 26 35.90 18.58 -20.02
N PRO A 27 35.01 19.54 -19.74
CA PRO A 27 33.98 19.34 -18.76
C PRO A 27 32.77 18.64 -19.39
N GLY A 28 32.33 17.56 -18.75
CA GLY A 28 30.90 17.20 -18.71
C GLY A 28 30.30 16.55 -19.95
N GLY A 29 30.57 15.26 -20.16
CA GLY A 29 29.76 14.39 -21.04
C GLY A 29 29.14 13.20 -20.32
N GLY A 30 29.73 12.76 -19.20
CA GLY A 30 29.23 11.63 -18.42
C GLY A 30 28.06 11.96 -17.49
N ASN A 31 27.71 13.24 -17.32
CA ASN A 31 26.73 13.67 -16.31
C ASN A 31 25.27 13.47 -16.75
N ALA A 32 24.99 13.76 -18.02
CA ALA A 32 23.64 13.76 -18.55
C ALA A 32 23.01 12.36 -18.65
N ASN A 33 23.83 11.31 -18.78
CA ASN A 33 23.32 9.94 -18.92
C ASN A 33 22.84 9.36 -17.58
N TRP A 34 23.55 9.62 -16.48
CA TRP A 34 23.12 9.18 -15.15
C TRP A 34 21.96 10.01 -14.61
N GLU A 35 21.86 11.30 -14.97
CA GLU A 35 20.73 12.16 -14.62
C GLU A 35 19.44 11.64 -15.26
N ARG A 36 19.55 11.18 -16.51
CA ARG A 36 18.44 10.58 -17.26
C ARG A 36 18.04 9.21 -16.71
N GLU A 37 18.99 8.31 -16.46
CA GLU A 37 18.71 6.98 -15.89
C GLU A 37 18.06 7.09 -14.49
N ARG A 38 18.51 8.06 -13.68
CA ARG A 38 17.88 8.37 -12.39
C ARG A 38 16.46 8.91 -12.54
N ALA A 39 16.22 9.79 -13.50
CA ALA A 39 14.88 10.32 -13.78
C ALA A 39 13.92 9.25 -14.33
N GLU A 40 14.43 8.32 -15.14
CA GLU A 40 13.68 7.15 -15.62
C GLU A 40 13.32 6.22 -14.46
N LEU A 41 14.27 5.87 -13.58
CA LEU A 41 14.01 5.05 -12.40
C LEU A 41 13.04 5.73 -11.40
N GLU A 42 13.18 7.04 -11.20
CA GLU A 42 12.25 7.82 -10.37
C GLU A 42 10.85 7.85 -10.99
N GLY A 43 10.74 7.99 -12.33
CA GLY A 43 9.48 7.90 -13.05
C GLY A 43 8.82 6.52 -12.94
N GLU A 44 9.60 5.44 -13.05
CA GLU A 44 9.12 4.07 -12.85
C GLU A 44 8.65 3.82 -11.42
N TYR A 45 9.39 4.31 -10.42
CA TYR A 45 9.00 4.23 -9.01
C TYR A 45 7.70 5.00 -8.75
N GLN A 46 7.57 6.21 -9.28
CA GLN A 46 6.35 7.01 -9.16
C GLN A 46 5.15 6.30 -9.81
N LYS A 47 5.35 5.68 -10.99
CA LYS A 47 4.31 4.90 -11.65
C LYS A 47 3.88 3.69 -10.81
N MET A 48 4.84 2.92 -10.28
CA MET A 48 4.55 1.77 -9.42
C MET A 48 3.79 2.20 -8.15
N MET A 49 4.19 3.31 -7.54
CA MET A 49 3.49 3.89 -6.39
C MET A 49 2.06 4.29 -6.72
N GLN A 50 1.83 4.89 -7.88
CA GLN A 50 0.48 5.25 -8.35
C GLN A 50 -0.36 3.99 -8.59
N ASP A 51 0.19 2.98 -9.26
CA ASP A 51 -0.51 1.72 -9.56
C ASP A 51 -0.94 1.00 -8.26
N VAL A 52 -0.04 0.92 -7.26
CA VAL A 52 -0.36 0.30 -5.95
C VAL A 52 -1.40 1.12 -5.18
N THR A 53 -1.31 2.44 -5.23
CA THR A 53 -2.28 3.32 -4.58
C THR A 53 -3.66 3.17 -5.22
N GLN A 54 -3.71 3.07 -6.55
CA GLN A 54 -4.95 2.85 -7.30
C GLN A 54 -5.59 1.50 -6.95
N GLN A 55 -4.81 0.42 -6.94
CA GLN A 55 -5.30 -0.90 -6.53
C GLN A 55 -5.85 -0.88 -5.10
N THR A 56 -5.16 -0.20 -4.19
CA THR A 56 -5.63 -0.05 -2.79
C THR A 56 -6.96 0.69 -2.72
N MET A 57 -7.13 1.74 -3.52
CA MET A 57 -8.39 2.48 -3.58
C MET A 57 -9.53 1.63 -4.16
N GLU A 58 -9.27 0.89 -5.24
CA GLU A 58 -10.25 0.00 -5.85
C GLU A 58 -10.69 -1.11 -4.90
N MET A 59 -9.75 -1.74 -4.20
CA MET A 59 -10.05 -2.75 -3.19
C MET A 59 -10.92 -2.18 -2.06
N LYS A 60 -10.60 -0.98 -1.57
CA LYS A 60 -11.41 -0.31 -0.53
C LYS A 60 -12.85 -0.06 -0.99
N ILE A 61 -13.03 0.46 -2.21
CA ILE A 61 -14.35 0.68 -2.78
C ILE A 61 -15.10 -0.65 -2.92
N GLY A 62 -14.42 -1.71 -3.39
CA GLY A 62 -15.00 -3.05 -3.48
C GLY A 62 -15.43 -3.61 -2.13
N MET A 63 -14.60 -3.45 -1.09
CA MET A 63 -14.93 -3.86 0.27
C MET A 63 -16.16 -3.10 0.81
N GLU A 64 -16.21 -1.77 0.66
CA GLU A 64 -17.37 -0.97 1.09
C GLU A 64 -18.66 -1.40 0.39
N GLN A 65 -18.59 -1.81 -0.88
CA GLN A 65 -19.75 -2.31 -1.61
C GLN A 65 -20.20 -3.67 -1.07
N VAL A 66 -19.26 -4.60 -0.86
CA VAL A 66 -19.56 -5.92 -0.28
C VAL A 66 -20.12 -5.79 1.14
N GLU A 67 -19.59 -4.88 1.94
CA GLU A 67 -20.11 -4.60 3.29
C GLU A 67 -21.55 -4.10 3.25
N LYS A 68 -21.86 -3.18 2.33
CA LYS A 68 -23.25 -2.70 2.12
C LYS A 68 -24.18 -3.82 1.66
N GLU A 69 -23.73 -4.69 0.76
CA GLU A 69 -24.50 -5.84 0.32
C GLU A 69 -24.74 -6.83 1.47
N ARG A 70 -23.70 -7.13 2.26
CA ARG A 70 -23.79 -7.97 3.46
C ARG A 70 -24.79 -7.40 4.45
N GLU A 71 -24.70 -6.10 4.77
CA GLU A 71 -25.65 -5.44 5.68
C GLU A 71 -27.08 -5.47 5.12
N PHE A 72 -27.24 -5.21 3.82
CA PHE A 72 -28.54 -5.27 3.16
C PHE A 72 -29.20 -6.66 3.24
N TYR A 73 -28.43 -7.73 2.99
CA TYR A 73 -28.95 -9.09 3.11
C TYR A 73 -29.20 -9.49 4.56
N PHE A 74 -28.32 -9.10 5.49
CA PHE A 74 -28.50 -9.36 6.91
C PHE A 74 -29.77 -8.71 7.48
N ASN A 75 -30.00 -7.43 7.19
CA ASN A 75 -31.18 -6.71 7.65
C ASN A 75 -32.47 -7.35 7.12
N LYS A 76 -32.49 -7.80 5.86
CA LYS A 76 -33.63 -8.54 5.30
C LYS A 76 -33.89 -9.87 6.02
N LEU A 77 -32.83 -10.65 6.26
CA LEU A 77 -32.96 -11.89 6.99
C LEU A 77 -33.46 -11.64 8.41
N ARG A 78 -32.96 -10.59 9.08
CA ARG A 78 -33.44 -10.20 10.42
C ARG A 78 -34.90 -9.79 10.44
N GLU A 79 -35.35 -8.99 9.46
CA GLU A 79 -36.77 -8.62 9.33
C GLU A 79 -37.67 -9.85 9.13
N ILE A 80 -37.25 -10.79 8.26
CA ILE A 80 -37.96 -12.06 8.05
C ILE A 80 -37.99 -12.89 9.33
N GLU A 81 -36.89 -12.94 10.09
CA GLU A 81 -36.79 -13.71 11.33
C GLU A 81 -37.83 -13.25 12.35
N VAL A 82 -37.86 -11.95 12.60
CA VAL A 82 -38.79 -11.32 13.54
C VAL A 82 -40.23 -11.56 13.10
N TYR A 83 -40.52 -11.48 11.80
CA TYR A 83 -41.84 -11.78 11.26
C TYR A 83 -42.24 -13.25 11.51
N VAL A 84 -41.36 -14.20 11.19
CA VAL A 84 -41.61 -15.64 11.39
C VAL A 84 -41.84 -15.95 12.87
N GLN A 85 -40.99 -15.43 13.77
CA GLN A 85 -41.13 -15.60 15.23
C GLN A 85 -42.47 -15.04 15.71
N THR A 86 -42.82 -13.81 15.31
CA THR A 86 -44.09 -13.18 15.68
C THR A 86 -45.28 -14.03 15.25
N GLN A 87 -45.28 -14.55 14.02
CA GLN A 87 -46.38 -15.38 13.51
C GLN A 87 -46.49 -16.72 14.24
N LEU A 88 -45.37 -17.33 14.63
CA LEU A 88 -45.35 -18.58 15.40
C LEU A 88 -45.83 -18.37 16.85
N GLU A 89 -45.47 -17.25 17.49
CA GLU A 89 -45.87 -16.92 18.86
C GLU A 89 -47.34 -16.47 18.98
N THR A 90 -47.83 -15.66 18.05
CA THR A 90 -49.18 -15.07 18.11
C THR A 90 -50.29 -16.01 17.65
N GLY A 91 -49.93 -17.20 17.14
CA GLY A 91 -50.87 -18.20 16.65
C GLY A 91 -51.14 -18.03 15.16
N THR A 92 -50.38 -18.75 14.34
CA THR A 92 -50.57 -18.79 12.89
C THR A 92 -51.65 -19.81 12.49
N ASN A 93 -52.17 -19.67 11.27
CA ASN A 93 -53.03 -20.69 10.68
C ASN A 93 -52.26 -22.02 10.60
N PRO A 94 -52.81 -23.17 11.09
CA PRO A 94 -52.14 -24.47 11.04
C PRO A 94 -51.64 -24.87 9.64
N ALA A 95 -52.29 -24.36 8.58
CA ALA A 95 -51.87 -24.60 7.20
C ALA A 95 -50.55 -23.90 6.81
N VAL A 96 -50.14 -22.86 7.54
CA VAL A 96 -48.96 -22.02 7.27
C VAL A 96 -47.84 -22.28 8.27
N GLU A 97 -48.14 -22.86 9.43
CA GLU A 97 -47.17 -23.18 10.49
C GLU A 97 -46.01 -24.06 10.00
N GLY A 98 -46.29 -25.09 9.19
CA GLY A 98 -45.26 -25.96 8.63
C GLY A 98 -44.28 -25.19 7.74
N VAL A 99 -44.80 -24.33 6.87
CA VAL A 99 -43.98 -23.49 5.98
C VAL A 99 -43.10 -22.53 6.78
N LEU A 100 -43.63 -21.92 7.84
CA LEU A 100 -42.85 -21.01 8.70
C LEU A 100 -41.71 -21.73 9.44
N LYS A 101 -41.93 -22.97 9.86
CA LYS A 101 -40.89 -23.83 10.45
C LYS A 101 -39.81 -24.20 9.43
N ASP A 102 -40.20 -24.50 8.19
CA ASP A 102 -39.24 -24.76 7.12
C ASP A 102 -38.38 -23.52 6.82
N VAL A 103 -38.99 -22.33 6.76
CA VAL A 103 -38.27 -21.05 6.61
C VAL A 103 -37.30 -20.83 7.78
N GLN A 104 -37.74 -21.05 9.02
CA GLN A 104 -36.87 -20.96 10.21
C GLN A 104 -35.68 -21.93 10.13
N SER A 105 -35.92 -23.16 9.66
CA SER A 105 -34.85 -24.14 9.45
C SER A 105 -33.84 -23.70 8.39
N ILE A 106 -34.27 -23.01 7.33
CA ILE A 106 -33.36 -22.46 6.31
C ILE A 106 -32.52 -21.33 6.92
N MET A 107 -33.12 -20.46 7.72
CA MET A 107 -32.45 -19.30 8.31
C MET A 107 -31.38 -19.67 9.35
N TYR A 108 -31.56 -20.78 10.06
CA TYR A 108 -30.57 -21.29 11.03
C TYR A 108 -29.65 -22.36 10.46
N LYS A 109 -29.78 -22.69 9.17
CA LYS A 109 -28.85 -23.60 8.52
C LYS A 109 -27.49 -22.93 8.39
N THR A 110 -26.45 -23.57 8.91
CA THR A 110 -25.06 -23.12 8.74
C THR A 110 -24.49 -23.66 7.42
N GLU A 111 -23.61 -22.89 6.78
CA GLU A 111 -22.74 -23.39 5.71
C GLU A 111 -21.33 -23.66 6.27
N ASP A 112 -20.66 -24.65 5.68
CA ASP A 112 -19.29 -25.07 5.99
C ASP A 112 -18.33 -23.90 5.73
N GLY A 113 -17.95 -23.18 6.80
CA GLY A 113 -17.15 -21.95 6.74
C GLY A 113 -17.78 -20.68 7.34
N PHE A 114 -19.04 -20.72 7.79
CA PHE A 114 -19.69 -19.66 8.60
C PHE A 114 -19.86 -20.03 10.07
N GLU A 115 -19.30 -21.17 10.50
CA GLU A 115 -19.27 -21.56 11.91
C GLU A 115 -18.40 -20.58 12.69
N ILE A 116 -19.03 -19.78 13.55
CA ILE A 116 -18.35 -19.16 14.68
C ILE A 116 -17.86 -20.34 15.53
N PRO A 117 -16.55 -20.51 15.76
CA PRO A 117 -16.07 -21.59 16.60
C PRO A 117 -16.82 -21.57 17.94
N ASP A 118 -17.31 -22.73 18.38
CA ASP A 118 -18.00 -22.92 19.66
C ASP A 118 -17.17 -22.28 20.80
N GLY A 119 -17.42 -21.01 21.11
CA GLY A 119 -16.57 -20.22 22.01
C GLY A 119 -16.49 -18.71 21.74
N ALA A 120 -16.91 -18.22 20.56
CA ALA A 120 -16.97 -16.78 20.27
C ALA A 120 -18.37 -16.16 20.42
N GLU A 121 -19.33 -16.90 20.99
CA GLU A 121 -20.56 -16.33 21.56
C GLU A 121 -20.23 -15.65 22.89
N GLY A 122 -19.58 -14.48 22.86
CA GLY A 122 -19.29 -13.75 24.09
C GLY A 122 -18.27 -12.62 24.02
N GLU A 123 -17.50 -12.49 22.93
CA GLU A 123 -16.70 -11.28 22.74
C GLU A 123 -17.58 -10.21 22.10
N GLU A 124 -18.23 -9.40 22.94
CA GLU A 124 -18.63 -8.06 22.56
C GLU A 124 -17.43 -7.41 21.85
N VAL A 125 -17.58 -7.13 20.57
CA VAL A 125 -16.59 -6.36 19.82
C VAL A 125 -16.66 -4.96 20.41
N GLU A 126 -15.82 -4.70 21.41
CA GLU A 126 -15.64 -3.36 21.96
C GLU A 126 -15.10 -2.50 20.80
N GLU A 127 -16.00 -1.72 20.19
CA GLU A 127 -15.66 -0.69 19.22
C GLU A 127 -14.67 0.28 19.88
N THR A 128 -13.38 0.04 19.69
CA THR A 128 -12.34 1.00 20.03
C THR A 128 -12.23 1.99 18.88
N PHE A 129 -12.86 3.14 19.10
CA PHE A 129 -12.79 4.33 18.27
C PHE A 129 -11.39 4.99 18.31
#